data_AF-A0A2E6I9X8-F1
#
_entry.id   AF-A0A2E6I9X8-F1
#
_cell.length_a   1.000
_cell.length_b   1.000
_cell.length_c   1.000
_cell.angle_alpha   90.00
_cell.angle_beta   90.00
_cell.angle_gamma   90.00
#
_symmetry.space_group_name_H-M   'P 1'
#
loop_
_entity.id
_entity.type
_entity.pdbx_description
1 polymer ?
#
loop_
_entity_poly.entity_id
_entity_poly.type
_entity_poly.pdbx_seq_one_letter_code
_entity_poly.pdbx_strand_id
1 'polypeptide(L)'
;MARMCVLGGGLVGRFVASTLNERGHDVRVVDAEPIEAISQNIEYINSRVNTDNLLDCVGGFDVTINCLPGRIGHSIRKHLVSIEGMRIADLAFTAEDPRSLDELAKKNRASLIYDVGIAPGLSNALLKTAESEMGTLQSGKIWVGGNPQEPDGEWSYMAPFSPSDVIEEYTRPARIRRNGQNVSEPALSERHLISVPGYGQMEAFLTDGVRSLLDTIDTHELLEYTVRWPGHIDRYLSQEYSEEDLIEAWKFDTNRPEFTWLSVLVSNGQQSRQWDVIDEGLEGWSSMARTTGLVTVEVAEMLADGTLADFGVMPPEVLGTDSKLLHRLMAAMRQAGVQITEHLGQK
;
A
#
# COMPACT_ATOMS: atom_id res chain seq x y z
N MET A 1 -2.87 -19.95 -15.43
CA MET A 1 -1.58 -19.38 -15.86
C MET A 1 -1.90 -18.14 -16.67
N ALA A 2 -1.40 -17.00 -16.22
CA ALA A 2 -1.55 -15.70 -16.87
C ALA A 2 -0.17 -15.04 -16.98
N ARG A 3 -0.01 -14.13 -17.93
CA ARG A 3 1.23 -13.37 -18.14
C ARG A 3 1.18 -12.06 -17.36
N MET A 4 2.10 -11.89 -16.42
CA MET A 4 2.16 -10.74 -15.51
C MET A 4 3.41 -9.88 -15.78
N CYS A 5 3.23 -8.58 -16.02
CA CYS A 5 4.34 -7.63 -16.20
C CYS A 5 4.47 -6.74 -14.98
N VAL A 6 5.55 -6.87 -14.21
CA VAL A 6 5.85 -6.02 -13.06
C VAL A 6 6.81 -4.91 -13.49
N LEU A 7 6.37 -3.66 -13.35
CA LEU A 7 7.17 -2.47 -13.58
C LEU A 7 7.75 -1.99 -12.24
N GLY A 8 9.07 -2.06 -12.08
CA GLY A 8 9.76 -1.82 -10.82
C GLY A 8 10.03 -3.12 -10.06
N GLY A 9 11.30 -3.48 -9.96
CA GLY A 9 11.84 -4.64 -9.25
C GLY A 9 12.54 -4.29 -7.94
N GLY A 10 12.15 -3.19 -7.30
CA GLY A 10 12.55 -2.86 -5.93
C GLY A 10 12.00 -3.87 -4.91
N LEU A 11 12.13 -3.55 -3.62
CA LEU A 11 11.81 -4.48 -2.53
C LEU A 11 10.42 -5.15 -2.63
N VAL A 12 9.35 -4.37 -2.86
CA VAL A 12 7.99 -4.92 -3.01
C VAL A 12 7.79 -5.57 -4.39
N GLY A 13 8.22 -4.92 -5.47
CA GLY A 13 8.03 -5.44 -6.83
C GLY A 13 8.72 -6.78 -7.06
N ARG A 14 9.91 -6.98 -6.49
CA ARG A 14 10.63 -8.26 -6.52
C ARG A 14 9.88 -9.36 -5.78
N PHE A 15 9.28 -9.04 -4.63
CA PHE A 15 8.42 -9.98 -3.90
C PHE A 15 7.19 -10.36 -4.71
N VAL A 16 6.49 -9.38 -5.30
CA VAL A 16 5.31 -9.60 -6.15
C VAL A 16 5.66 -10.52 -7.32
N ALA A 17 6.74 -10.22 -8.05
CA ALA A 17 7.18 -11.01 -9.19
C ALA A 17 7.52 -12.46 -8.81
N SER A 18 8.26 -12.64 -7.70
CA SER A 18 8.66 -13.97 -7.22
C SER A 18 7.44 -14.78 -6.81
N THR A 19 6.52 -14.17 -6.06
CA THR A 19 5.28 -14.83 -5.60
C THR A 19 4.39 -15.23 -6.77
N LEU A 20 4.18 -14.36 -7.76
CA LEU A 20 3.39 -14.68 -8.94
C LEU A 20 4.00 -15.85 -9.74
N ASN A 21 5.32 -15.86 -9.91
CA ASN A 21 6.04 -16.94 -10.58
C ASN A 21 5.93 -18.26 -9.80
N GLU A 22 6.07 -18.23 -8.48
CA GLU A 22 5.88 -19.41 -7.61
C GLU A 22 4.46 -19.99 -7.68
N ARG A 23 3.46 -19.12 -7.89
CA ARG A 23 2.06 -19.50 -8.14
C ARG A 23 1.79 -19.97 -9.57
N GLY A 24 2.81 -20.06 -10.42
CA GLY A 24 2.74 -20.65 -11.76
C GLY A 24 2.28 -19.68 -12.86
N HIS A 25 2.48 -18.38 -12.67
CA HIS A 25 2.30 -17.37 -13.72
C HIS A 25 3.59 -17.16 -14.52
N ASP A 26 3.44 -16.73 -15.78
CA ASP A 26 4.56 -16.27 -16.59
C ASP A 26 4.85 -14.81 -16.22
N VAL A 27 6.03 -14.52 -15.69
CA VAL A 27 6.31 -13.19 -15.12
C VAL A 27 7.45 -12.51 -15.86
N ARG A 28 7.26 -11.22 -16.14
CA ARG A 28 8.32 -10.29 -16.53
C ARG A 28 8.51 -9.22 -15.47
N VAL A 29 9.75 -8.85 -15.21
CA VAL A 29 10.11 -7.68 -14.39
C VAL A 29 10.93 -6.71 -15.22
N VAL A 30 10.58 -5.43 -15.15
CA VAL A 30 11.32 -4.33 -15.79
C VAL A 30 11.84 -3.38 -14.71
N ASP A 31 13.15 -3.19 -14.62
CA ASP A 31 13.76 -2.24 -13.68
C ASP A 31 14.94 -1.49 -14.32
N ALA A 32 15.13 -0.23 -13.91
CA ALA A 32 16.23 0.62 -14.36
C ALA A 32 17.58 0.13 -13.82
N GLU A 33 17.58 -0.47 -12.63
CA GLU A 33 18.76 -1.00 -11.96
C GLU A 33 18.84 -2.52 -12.13
N PRO A 34 20.07 -3.10 -12.09
CA PRO A 34 20.27 -4.53 -11.98
C PRO A 34 19.56 -5.10 -10.74
N ILE A 35 18.75 -6.15 -10.93
CA ILE A 35 18.11 -6.86 -9.82
C ILE A 35 18.98 -8.05 -9.43
N GLU A 36 19.47 -8.07 -8.20
CA GLU A 36 20.13 -9.24 -7.63
C GLU A 36 19.08 -10.30 -7.24
N ALA A 37 19.42 -11.58 -7.47
CA ALA A 37 18.67 -12.74 -6.99
C ALA A 37 17.23 -12.91 -7.52
N ILE A 38 16.95 -12.53 -8.77
CA ILE A 38 15.69 -12.91 -9.43
C ILE A 38 15.76 -14.33 -10.02
N SER A 39 14.68 -15.10 -9.92
CA SER A 39 14.59 -16.45 -10.48
C SER A 39 14.84 -16.46 -11.99
N GLN A 40 15.56 -17.47 -12.49
CA GLN A 40 15.82 -17.64 -13.94
C GLN A 40 14.54 -17.91 -14.76
N ASN A 41 13.44 -18.28 -14.09
CA ASN A 41 12.14 -18.48 -14.73
C ASN A 41 11.37 -17.17 -14.94
N ILE A 42 11.85 -16.05 -14.38
CA ILE A 42 11.27 -14.73 -14.55
C ILE A 42 12.03 -14.00 -15.66
N GLU A 43 11.31 -13.51 -16.66
CA GLU A 43 11.90 -12.67 -17.69
C GLU A 43 12.32 -11.33 -17.06
N TYR A 44 13.59 -10.96 -17.20
CA TYR A 44 14.10 -9.69 -16.67
C TYR A 44 14.55 -8.77 -17.80
N ILE A 45 14.07 -7.53 -17.78
CA ILE A 45 14.48 -6.46 -18.68
C ILE A 45 15.12 -5.35 -17.84
N ASN A 46 16.42 -5.12 -18.05
CA ASN A 46 17.10 -3.97 -17.46
C ASN A 46 16.85 -2.72 -18.34
N SER A 47 15.82 -1.94 -17.99
CA SER A 47 15.46 -0.71 -18.69
C SER A 47 14.72 0.24 -17.78
N ARG A 48 14.99 1.54 -17.93
CA ARG A 48 14.21 2.58 -17.27
C ARG A 48 12.87 2.73 -18.00
N VAL A 49 11.78 2.34 -17.35
CA VAL A 49 10.43 2.52 -17.88
C VAL A 49 10.13 4.00 -18.10
N ASN A 50 9.66 4.34 -19.29
CA ASN A 50 9.21 5.67 -19.68
C ASN A 50 8.13 5.54 -20.78
N THR A 51 7.62 6.65 -21.28
CA THR A 51 6.54 6.65 -22.27
C THR A 51 6.92 6.01 -23.61
N ASP A 52 8.19 6.08 -23.99
CA ASP A 52 8.67 5.66 -25.31
C ASP A 52 8.84 4.14 -25.41
N ASN A 53 9.22 3.48 -24.30
CA ASN A 53 9.41 2.02 -24.24
C ASN A 53 8.26 1.27 -23.54
N LEU A 54 7.24 1.97 -23.04
CA LEU A 54 6.18 1.36 -22.23
C LEU A 54 5.48 0.21 -22.95
N LEU A 55 5.14 0.40 -24.23
CA LEU A 55 4.43 -0.62 -25.01
C LEU A 55 5.27 -1.89 -25.21
N ASP A 56 6.59 -1.74 -25.40
CA ASP A 56 7.51 -2.88 -25.52
C ASP A 56 7.62 -3.65 -24.20
N CYS A 57 7.52 -2.94 -23.07
CA CYS A 57 7.56 -3.52 -21.74
C CYS A 57 6.30 -4.34 -21.44
N VAL A 58 5.12 -3.80 -21.69
CA VAL A 58 3.83 -4.37 -21.26
C VAL A 58 3.10 -5.16 -22.35
N GLY A 59 3.55 -5.07 -23.60
CA GLY A 59 2.91 -5.67 -24.75
C GLY A 59 2.78 -7.19 -24.64
N GLY A 60 1.56 -7.70 -24.81
CA GLY A 60 1.28 -9.13 -24.74
C GLY A 60 1.21 -9.69 -23.32
N PHE A 61 1.03 -8.86 -22.30
CA PHE A 61 0.75 -9.33 -20.93
C PHE A 61 -0.74 -9.18 -20.60
N ASP A 62 -1.23 -10.03 -19.70
CA ASP A 62 -2.64 -10.07 -19.32
C ASP A 62 -2.94 -9.08 -18.18
N VAL A 63 -1.96 -8.85 -17.29
CA VAL A 63 -2.00 -7.84 -16.22
C VAL A 63 -0.64 -7.14 -16.11
N THR A 64 -0.67 -5.81 -15.97
CA THR A 64 0.48 -4.98 -15.63
C THR A 64 0.40 -4.60 -14.15
N ILE A 65 1.50 -4.74 -13.43
CA ILE A 65 1.63 -4.37 -12.03
C ILE A 65 2.60 -3.19 -11.95
N ASN A 66 2.09 -2.02 -11.55
CA ASN A 66 2.89 -0.81 -11.45
C ASN A 66 3.45 -0.67 -10.02
N CYS A 67 4.68 -1.13 -9.82
CA CYS A 67 5.45 -1.02 -8.58
C CYS A 67 6.54 0.07 -8.65
N LEU A 68 6.42 1.02 -9.58
CA LEU A 68 7.38 2.11 -9.75
C LEU A 68 7.27 3.14 -8.61
N PRO A 69 8.35 3.89 -8.31
CA PRO A 69 8.30 5.03 -7.39
C PRO A 69 7.21 6.02 -7.79
N GLY A 70 6.56 6.67 -6.81
CA GLY A 70 5.37 7.49 -7.01
C GLY A 70 5.39 8.38 -8.26
N ARG A 71 6.38 9.28 -8.37
CA ARG A 71 6.49 10.23 -9.50
C ARG A 71 6.58 9.53 -10.87
N ILE A 72 7.34 8.44 -10.96
CA ILE A 72 7.51 7.68 -12.20
C ILE A 72 6.23 6.90 -12.50
N GLY A 73 5.68 6.21 -11.51
CA GLY A 73 4.43 5.47 -11.61
C GLY A 73 3.28 6.37 -12.08
N HIS A 74 3.15 7.58 -11.54
CA HIS A 74 2.17 8.56 -11.99
C HIS A 74 2.31 8.86 -13.50
N SER A 75 3.54 9.14 -13.95
CA SER A 75 3.82 9.61 -15.31
C SER A 75 3.38 8.64 -16.41
N ILE A 76 3.34 7.33 -16.10
CA ILE A 76 2.96 6.30 -17.06
C ILE A 76 1.48 5.90 -17.00
N ARG A 77 0.74 6.22 -15.92
CA ARG A 77 -0.66 5.76 -15.74
C ARG A 77 -1.54 6.10 -16.92
N LYS A 78 -1.49 7.35 -17.39
CA LYS A 78 -2.28 7.82 -18.54
C LYS A 78 -2.00 6.98 -19.80
N HIS A 79 -0.74 6.60 -20.02
CA HIS A 79 -0.32 5.79 -21.16
C HIS A 79 -0.78 4.34 -21.00
N LEU A 80 -0.66 3.77 -19.80
CA LEU A 80 -1.17 2.43 -19.50
C LEU A 80 -2.67 2.32 -19.76
N VAL A 81 -3.49 3.22 -19.20
CA VAL A 81 -4.95 3.18 -19.40
C VAL A 81 -5.40 3.57 -20.82
N SER A 82 -4.48 4.08 -21.65
CA SER A 82 -4.74 4.34 -23.07
C SER A 82 -4.59 3.09 -23.94
N ILE A 83 -4.01 2.00 -23.40
CA ILE A 83 -3.88 0.73 -24.11
C ILE A 83 -5.20 -0.03 -23.96
N GLU A 84 -5.77 -0.45 -25.09
CA GLU A 84 -7.07 -1.13 -25.11
C GLU A 84 -7.03 -2.44 -24.29
N GLY A 85 -8.00 -2.61 -23.39
CA GLY A 85 -8.14 -3.84 -22.60
C GLY A 85 -7.11 -4.01 -21.47
N MET A 86 -6.28 -3.00 -21.20
CA MET A 86 -5.20 -3.08 -20.21
C MET A 86 -5.76 -3.27 -18.79
N ARG A 87 -5.20 -4.20 -18.02
CA ARG A 87 -5.54 -4.43 -16.60
C ARG A 87 -4.36 -4.11 -15.72
N ILE A 88 -4.58 -3.28 -14.70
CA ILE A 88 -3.49 -2.66 -13.95
C ILE A 88 -3.76 -2.80 -12.45
N ALA A 89 -2.83 -3.46 -11.75
CA ALA A 89 -2.70 -3.38 -10.30
C ALA A 89 -1.63 -2.32 -9.99
N ASP A 90 -2.03 -1.21 -9.39
CA ASP A 90 -1.20 0.00 -9.30
C ASP A 90 -0.83 0.32 -7.84
N LEU A 91 0.41 0.02 -7.48
CA LEU A 91 0.95 0.21 -6.13
C LEU A 91 1.57 1.61 -5.95
N ALA A 92 1.93 2.29 -7.04
CA ALA A 92 2.65 3.57 -6.98
C ALA A 92 1.91 4.62 -6.13
N PHE A 93 2.56 5.15 -5.10
CA PHE A 93 1.93 6.12 -4.19
C PHE A 93 2.16 7.56 -4.65
N THR A 94 1.08 8.30 -4.90
CA THR A 94 1.17 9.66 -5.47
C THR A 94 0.21 10.61 -4.79
N ALA A 95 0.47 11.92 -4.90
CA ALA A 95 -0.46 12.97 -4.45
C ALA A 95 -1.61 13.17 -5.44
N GLU A 96 -1.33 12.99 -6.74
CA GLU A 96 -2.29 13.11 -7.81
C GLU A 96 -3.34 12.00 -7.74
N ASP A 97 -4.60 12.37 -7.98
CA ASP A 97 -5.74 11.48 -7.95
C ASP A 97 -5.86 10.67 -9.26
N PRO A 98 -5.66 9.34 -9.23
CA PRO A 98 -5.77 8.49 -10.42
C PRO A 98 -7.17 8.50 -11.04
N ARG A 99 -8.23 8.83 -10.27
CA ARG A 99 -9.62 8.85 -10.76
C ARG A 99 -9.85 9.88 -11.86
N SER A 100 -8.98 10.87 -11.99
CA SER A 100 -8.98 11.80 -13.13
C SER A 100 -8.82 11.10 -14.49
N LEU A 101 -8.34 9.85 -14.51
CA LEU A 101 -8.16 9.02 -15.69
C LEU A 101 -9.35 8.06 -15.96
N ASP A 102 -10.41 8.08 -15.16
CA ASP A 102 -11.51 7.11 -15.22
C ASP A 102 -12.21 7.07 -16.59
N GLU A 103 -12.58 8.23 -17.14
CA GLU A 103 -13.21 8.33 -18.47
C GLU A 103 -12.29 7.80 -19.58
N LEU A 104 -10.99 8.04 -19.47
CA LEU A 104 -10.01 7.53 -20.43
C LEU A 104 -9.87 6.01 -20.32
N ALA A 105 -9.82 5.47 -19.11
CA ALA A 105 -9.75 4.04 -18.86
C ALA A 105 -11.01 3.34 -19.40
N LYS A 106 -12.21 3.84 -19.09
CA LYS A 106 -13.49 3.31 -19.60
C LYS A 106 -13.55 3.32 -21.13
N LYS A 107 -13.14 4.41 -21.76
CA LYS A 107 -13.09 4.54 -23.22
C LYS A 107 -12.25 3.44 -23.88
N ASN A 108 -11.11 3.11 -23.28
CA ASN A 108 -10.20 2.07 -23.78
C ASN A 108 -10.48 0.69 -23.18
N ARG A 109 -11.57 0.51 -22.41
CA ARG A 109 -11.89 -0.74 -21.72
C ARG A 109 -10.72 -1.23 -20.85
N ALA A 110 -9.99 -0.30 -20.27
CA ALA A 110 -8.90 -0.56 -19.34
C ALA A 110 -9.43 -0.53 -17.90
N SER A 111 -8.78 -1.29 -17.02
CA SER A 111 -9.06 -1.37 -15.59
C SER A 111 -7.80 -1.00 -14.82
N LEU A 112 -7.92 -0.08 -13.87
CA LEU A 112 -6.83 0.29 -12.96
C LEU A 112 -7.35 0.25 -11.53
N ILE A 113 -6.82 -0.66 -10.72
CA ILE A 113 -7.02 -0.68 -9.27
C ILE A 113 -5.81 -0.01 -8.64
N TYR A 114 -5.98 1.17 -8.07
CA TYR A 114 -4.88 1.93 -7.45
C TYR A 114 -4.78 1.65 -5.96
N ASP A 115 -3.66 2.07 -5.37
CA ASP A 115 -3.40 1.94 -3.93
C ASP A 115 -3.50 0.49 -3.41
N VAL A 116 -2.94 -0.46 -4.16
CA VAL A 116 -3.06 -1.91 -3.86
C VAL A 116 -2.00 -2.41 -2.87
N GLY A 117 -1.84 -1.71 -1.74
CA GLY A 117 -0.86 -2.01 -0.69
C GLY A 117 -1.47 -2.40 0.67
N ILE A 118 -0.68 -2.31 1.74
CA ILE A 118 -1.18 -2.53 3.10
C ILE A 118 -2.03 -1.36 3.59
N ALA A 119 -1.50 -0.13 3.49
CA ALA A 119 -2.19 1.11 3.77
C ALA A 119 -1.56 2.22 2.89
N PRO A 120 -2.29 2.80 1.93
CA PRO A 120 -3.65 2.43 1.51
C PRO A 120 -3.71 1.03 0.85
N GLY A 121 -4.90 0.44 0.83
CA GLY A 121 -5.18 -0.87 0.23
C GLY A 121 -5.99 -1.78 1.14
N LEU A 122 -5.32 -2.68 1.87
CA LEU A 122 -5.99 -3.53 2.87
C LEU A 122 -6.73 -2.68 3.92
N SER A 123 -6.12 -1.58 4.40
CA SER A 123 -6.77 -0.66 5.35
C SER A 123 -8.11 -0.13 4.82
N ASN A 124 -8.15 0.26 3.54
CA ASN A 124 -9.35 0.73 2.86
C ASN A 124 -10.41 -0.37 2.72
N ALA A 125 -9.99 -1.57 2.30
CA ALA A 125 -10.90 -2.70 2.13
C ALA A 125 -11.56 -3.13 3.46
N LEU A 126 -10.80 -3.11 4.57
CA LEU A 126 -11.32 -3.39 5.91
C LEU A 126 -12.36 -2.35 6.34
N LEU A 127 -12.08 -1.06 6.15
CA LEU A 127 -13.02 0.02 6.45
C LEU A 127 -14.30 -0.05 5.60
N LYS A 128 -14.18 -0.35 4.30
CA LYS A 128 -15.36 -0.49 3.43
C LYS A 128 -16.22 -1.69 3.82
N THR A 129 -15.59 -2.80 4.18
CA THR A 129 -16.30 -3.99 4.67
C THR A 129 -17.03 -3.68 5.98
N ALA A 130 -16.37 -2.98 6.91
CA ALA A 130 -16.99 -2.54 8.16
C ALA A 130 -18.23 -1.68 7.91
N GLU A 131 -18.14 -0.67 7.05
CA GLU A 131 -19.27 0.21 6.73
C GLU A 131 -20.41 -0.56 6.07
N SER A 132 -20.10 -1.52 5.19
CA SER A 132 -21.10 -2.37 4.54
C SER A 132 -21.83 -3.30 5.53
N GLU A 133 -21.14 -3.77 6.57
CA GLU A 133 -21.70 -4.70 7.57
C GLU A 133 -22.35 -3.99 8.77
N MET A 134 -21.80 -2.86 9.20
CA MET A 134 -22.19 -2.14 10.42
C MET A 134 -23.07 -0.92 10.15
N GLY A 135 -23.24 -0.53 8.88
CA GLY A 135 -23.89 0.71 8.45
C GLY A 135 -23.00 1.93 8.64
N THR A 136 -23.60 3.12 8.71
CA THR A 136 -22.88 4.39 8.91
C THR A 136 -21.96 4.32 10.14
N LEU A 137 -20.68 4.59 9.93
CA LEU A 137 -19.69 4.53 11.00
C LEU A 137 -19.67 5.86 11.79
N GLN A 138 -19.45 5.75 13.09
CA GLN A 138 -19.12 6.89 13.95
C GLN A 138 -17.65 7.26 13.77
N SER A 139 -16.76 6.26 13.68
CA SER A 139 -15.33 6.50 13.52
C SER A 139 -14.65 5.34 12.79
N GLY A 140 -13.69 5.68 11.92
CA GLY A 140 -12.68 4.76 11.40
C GLY A 140 -11.28 5.34 11.67
N LYS A 141 -10.40 4.54 12.27
CA LYS A 141 -9.02 4.94 12.59
C LYS A 141 -8.06 3.88 12.10
N ILE A 142 -7.00 4.33 11.45
CA ILE A 142 -5.92 3.49 10.95
C ILE A 142 -4.64 3.88 11.69
N TRP A 143 -3.90 2.90 12.19
CA TRP A 143 -2.51 3.06 12.61
C TRP A 143 -1.64 2.14 11.79
N VAL A 144 -0.59 2.65 11.17
CA VAL A 144 0.29 1.84 10.33
C VAL A 144 1.75 2.25 10.47
N GLY A 145 2.66 1.27 10.46
CA GLY A 145 4.09 1.55 10.43
C GLY A 145 4.93 0.32 10.12
N GLY A 146 5.93 0.49 9.26
CA GLY A 146 7.04 -0.44 9.09
C GLY A 146 8.24 0.10 9.86
N ASN A 147 8.75 -0.64 10.83
CA ASN A 147 9.81 -0.19 11.73
C ASN A 147 10.82 -1.31 11.98
N PRO A 148 12.07 -0.97 12.31
CA PRO A 148 12.99 -1.94 12.91
C PRO A 148 12.39 -2.62 14.14
N GLN A 149 12.73 -3.88 14.41
CA GLN A 149 12.26 -4.57 15.62
C GLN A 149 12.81 -3.97 16.91
N GLU A 150 13.97 -3.32 16.83
CA GLU A 150 14.62 -2.64 17.94
C GLU A 150 14.98 -1.19 17.55
N PRO A 151 14.74 -0.21 18.44
CA PRO A 151 15.19 1.16 18.22
C PRO A 151 16.72 1.24 18.31
N ASP A 152 17.27 2.35 17.81
CA ASP A 152 18.70 2.68 17.90
C ASP A 152 18.91 4.11 18.44
N GLY A 153 20.17 4.48 18.68
CA GLY A 153 20.53 5.83 19.14
C GLY A 153 20.52 6.91 18.05
N GLU A 154 20.21 6.56 16.80
CA GLU A 154 20.22 7.45 15.66
C GLU A 154 18.79 7.84 15.27
N TRP A 155 18.18 7.11 14.32
CA TRP A 155 16.87 7.41 13.75
C TRP A 155 15.78 6.47 14.24
N SER A 156 16.15 5.30 14.76
CA SER A 156 15.23 4.19 15.06
C SER A 156 14.29 3.89 13.89
N TYR A 157 14.77 4.08 12.66
CA TYR A 157 13.96 3.97 11.45
C TYR A 157 14.82 3.67 10.23
N MET A 158 14.22 2.94 9.30
CA MET A 158 14.70 2.78 7.93
C MET A 158 13.47 2.67 7.04
N ALA A 159 13.48 3.34 5.89
CA ALA A 159 12.38 3.41 4.95
C ALA A 159 12.13 2.02 4.34
N PRO A 160 10.98 1.38 4.62
CA PRO A 160 10.71 0.03 4.15
C PRO A 160 10.11 0.02 2.72
N PHE A 161 10.01 1.18 2.08
CA PHE A 161 9.65 1.40 0.69
C PHE A 161 10.32 2.70 0.19
N SER A 162 9.96 3.19 -1.00
CA SER A 162 10.53 4.40 -1.62
C SER A 162 10.72 5.55 -0.61
N PRO A 163 11.97 5.93 -0.28
CA PRO A 163 12.23 6.97 0.71
C PRO A 163 11.62 8.34 0.36
N SER A 164 11.55 8.70 -0.94
CA SER A 164 10.88 9.92 -1.36
C SER A 164 9.40 9.92 -1.00
N ASP A 165 8.75 8.75 -1.10
CA ASP A 165 7.32 8.62 -0.83
C ASP A 165 7.07 8.58 0.70
N VAL A 166 8.04 8.09 1.50
CA VAL A 166 8.03 8.20 2.97
C VAL A 166 8.11 9.67 3.40
N ILE A 167 8.98 10.47 2.80
CA ILE A 167 9.17 11.89 3.18
C ILE A 167 7.87 12.69 2.99
N GLU A 168 7.05 12.36 1.99
CA GLU A 168 5.73 12.96 1.78
C GLU A 168 4.80 12.79 2.99
N GLU A 169 4.95 11.74 3.80
CA GLU A 169 4.18 11.56 5.04
C GLU A 169 4.45 12.66 6.09
N TYR A 170 5.62 13.29 6.03
CA TYR A 170 6.10 14.27 7.01
C TYR A 170 5.86 15.71 6.55
N THR A 171 5.65 15.92 5.25
CA THR A 171 5.56 17.25 4.63
C THR A 171 4.15 17.56 4.13
N ARG A 172 3.36 16.55 3.75
CA ARG A 172 2.03 16.75 3.17
C ARG A 172 0.96 16.89 4.27
N PRO A 173 0.11 17.93 4.23
CA PRO A 173 -1.04 18.04 5.12
C PRO A 173 -1.94 16.80 5.03
N ALA A 174 -2.41 16.31 6.18
CA ALA A 174 -3.31 15.18 6.26
C ALA A 174 -4.74 15.61 5.91
N ARG A 175 -5.31 15.03 4.85
CA ARG A 175 -6.75 15.15 4.55
C ARG A 175 -7.46 14.07 5.34
N ILE A 176 -8.44 14.48 6.13
CA ILE A 176 -9.13 13.63 7.08
C ILE A 176 -10.62 13.95 7.10
N ARG A 177 -11.42 13.19 7.85
CA ARG A 177 -12.79 13.58 8.17
C ARG A 177 -12.98 13.81 9.66
N ARG A 178 -13.58 14.95 10.02
CA ARG A 178 -14.03 15.26 11.38
C ARG A 178 -15.44 15.79 11.36
N ASN A 179 -16.27 15.33 12.29
CA ASN A 179 -17.67 15.76 12.41
C ASN A 179 -18.43 15.67 11.08
N GLY A 180 -18.15 14.64 10.27
CA GLY A 180 -18.75 14.42 8.96
C GLY A 180 -18.23 15.33 7.84
N GLN A 181 -17.21 16.15 8.09
CA GLN A 181 -16.63 17.06 7.10
C GLN A 181 -15.19 16.71 6.77
N ASN A 182 -14.88 16.66 5.47
CA ASN A 182 -13.50 16.50 5.01
C ASN A 182 -12.74 17.81 5.30
N VAL A 183 -11.63 17.70 6.04
CA VAL A 183 -10.77 18.83 6.42
C VAL A 183 -9.30 18.47 6.17
N SER A 184 -8.43 19.47 6.15
CA SER A 184 -6.98 19.27 6.05
C SER A 184 -6.29 19.82 7.29
N GLU A 185 -5.42 19.01 7.89
CA GLU A 185 -4.66 19.35 9.09
C GLU A 185 -3.15 19.27 8.81
N PRO A 186 -2.31 20.00 9.56
CA PRO A 186 -0.86 19.96 9.37
C PRO A 186 -0.30 18.53 9.49
N ALA A 187 0.72 18.22 8.69
CA ALA A 187 1.49 16.99 8.86
C ALA A 187 2.06 16.91 10.28
N LEU A 188 2.28 15.70 10.78
CA LEU A 188 2.84 15.45 12.12
C LEU A 188 1.97 15.98 13.28
N SER A 189 0.72 16.39 13.03
CA SER A 189 -0.22 16.78 14.07
C SER A 189 -0.75 15.55 14.82
N GLU A 190 -1.44 15.79 15.94
CA GLU A 190 -1.99 14.74 16.81
C GLU A 190 -1.00 13.64 17.24
N ARG A 191 0.26 14.03 17.51
CA ARG A 191 1.25 13.12 18.10
C ARG A 191 0.74 12.52 19.42
N HIS A 192 0.74 11.20 19.52
CA HIS A 192 0.33 10.49 20.73
C HIS A 192 1.06 9.15 20.88
N LEU A 193 1.12 8.64 22.10
CA LEU A 193 1.65 7.30 22.36
C LEU A 193 0.61 6.22 22.07
N ILE A 194 1.06 5.11 21.50
CA ILE A 194 0.24 3.93 21.23
C ILE A 194 1.00 2.66 21.60
N SER A 195 0.29 1.69 22.18
CA SER A 195 0.86 0.39 22.49
C SER A 195 0.75 -0.54 21.29
N VAL A 196 1.88 -0.94 20.73
CA VAL A 196 2.00 -1.88 19.63
C VAL A 196 2.23 -3.30 20.18
N PRO A 197 1.41 -4.30 19.82
CA PRO A 197 1.60 -5.67 20.28
C PRO A 197 3.00 -6.19 19.92
N GLY A 198 3.73 -6.74 20.90
CA GLY A 198 5.10 -7.23 20.72
C GLY A 198 6.20 -6.17 20.87
N TYR A 199 5.90 -4.88 20.62
CA TYR A 199 6.91 -3.81 20.55
C TYR A 199 6.76 -2.71 21.61
N GLY A 200 5.67 -2.72 22.37
CA GLY A 200 5.47 -1.79 23.49
C GLY A 200 5.01 -0.40 23.05
N GLN A 201 5.42 0.65 23.77
CA GLN A 201 4.97 2.01 23.50
C GLN A 201 5.73 2.62 22.31
N MET A 202 4.97 3.06 21.31
CA MET A 202 5.44 3.76 20.12
C MET A 202 4.73 5.11 19.97
N GLU A 203 5.17 5.93 19.02
CA GLU A 203 4.58 7.24 18.74
C GLU A 203 3.83 7.23 17.40
N ALA A 204 2.60 7.73 17.42
CA ALA A 204 1.74 7.86 16.25
C ALA A 204 1.51 9.34 15.91
N PHE A 205 1.42 9.69 14.63
CA PHE A 205 1.16 11.05 14.15
C PHE A 205 0.29 11.04 12.89
N LEU A 206 -0.51 12.08 12.69
CA LEU A 206 -1.51 12.14 11.63
C LEU A 206 -0.87 12.21 10.23
N THR A 207 -1.36 11.38 9.30
CA THR A 207 -0.87 11.29 7.92
C THR A 207 -1.99 11.18 6.89
N ASP A 208 -1.66 11.51 5.63
CA ASP A 208 -2.63 11.62 4.52
C ASP A 208 -2.88 10.29 3.79
N GLY A 209 -3.13 9.20 4.53
CA GLY A 209 -3.29 7.86 3.94
C GLY A 209 -4.73 7.37 3.77
N VAL A 210 -5.73 8.05 4.37
CA VAL A 210 -7.15 7.69 4.19
C VAL A 210 -7.62 7.83 2.73
N ARG A 211 -7.04 8.77 1.97
CA ARG A 211 -7.14 8.88 0.51
C ARG A 211 -8.58 8.74 -0.01
N SER A 212 -8.88 7.71 -0.81
CA SER A 212 -10.19 7.50 -1.44
C SER A 212 -11.34 7.30 -0.46
N LEU A 213 -11.07 6.87 0.78
CA LEU A 213 -12.08 6.71 1.82
C LEU A 213 -12.83 8.02 2.13
N LEU A 214 -12.19 9.17 1.87
CA LEU A 214 -12.82 10.48 1.99
C LEU A 214 -14.00 10.69 1.03
N ASP A 215 -14.17 9.82 0.04
CA ASP A 215 -15.27 9.88 -0.93
C ASP A 215 -16.07 8.58 -1.00
N THR A 216 -15.58 7.46 -0.45
CA THR A 216 -16.13 6.11 -0.69
C THR A 216 -16.80 5.45 0.51
N ILE A 217 -16.65 6.01 1.72
CA ILE A 217 -17.31 5.51 2.94
C ILE A 217 -18.07 6.62 3.67
N ASP A 218 -19.21 6.25 4.28
CA ASP A 218 -19.97 7.13 5.17
C ASP A 218 -19.51 6.98 6.63
N THR A 219 -18.87 8.02 7.16
CA THR A 219 -18.35 8.05 8.52
C THR A 219 -18.29 9.46 9.08
N HIS A 220 -18.45 9.64 10.39
CA HIS A 220 -18.31 10.94 11.06
C HIS A 220 -16.85 11.33 11.31
N GLU A 221 -16.00 10.35 11.67
CA GLU A 221 -14.57 10.54 11.91
C GLU A 221 -13.77 9.53 11.09
N LEU A 222 -12.72 10.00 10.40
CA LEU A 222 -11.84 9.16 9.58
C LEU A 222 -10.42 9.69 9.65
N LEU A 223 -9.54 8.93 10.27
CA LEU A 223 -8.18 9.34 10.60
C LEU A 223 -7.19 8.21 10.27
N GLU A 224 -6.02 8.58 9.79
CA GLU A 224 -4.88 7.66 9.68
C GLU A 224 -3.68 8.25 10.39
N TYR A 225 -2.96 7.38 11.09
CA TYR A 225 -1.75 7.72 11.81
C TYR A 225 -0.60 6.81 11.40
N THR A 226 0.54 7.42 11.10
CA THR A 226 1.80 6.72 10.91
C THR A 226 2.47 6.49 12.26
N VAL A 227 3.01 5.29 12.47
CA VAL A 227 3.61 4.83 13.74
C VAL A 227 5.13 4.68 13.60
N ARG A 228 5.87 5.25 14.55
CA ARG A 228 7.34 5.23 14.61
C ARG A 228 7.82 4.98 16.04
N TRP A 229 9.07 4.53 16.17
CA TRP A 229 9.71 4.48 17.48
C TRP A 229 9.78 5.87 18.13
N PRO A 230 9.58 5.99 19.46
CA PRO A 230 9.64 7.27 20.15
C PRO A 230 10.98 8.00 19.92
N GLY A 231 10.92 9.32 19.74
CA GLY A 231 12.09 10.17 19.48
C GLY A 231 12.44 10.35 18.00
N HIS A 232 11.94 9.49 17.12
CA HIS A 232 12.13 9.64 15.67
C HIS A 232 11.56 10.98 15.15
N ILE A 233 10.34 11.32 15.54
CA ILE A 233 9.67 12.56 15.10
C ILE A 233 10.33 13.80 15.70
N ASP A 234 10.76 13.72 16.96
CA ASP A 234 11.52 14.82 17.59
C ASP A 234 12.84 15.09 16.86
N ARG A 235 13.53 14.02 16.43
CA ARG A 235 14.76 14.17 15.64
C ARG A 235 14.50 14.84 14.30
N TYR A 236 13.45 14.42 13.58
CA TYR A 236 13.03 15.05 12.32
C TYR A 236 12.72 16.55 12.50
N LEU A 237 12.06 16.92 13.60
CA LEU A 237 11.70 18.31 13.90
C LEU A 237 12.84 19.16 14.49
N SER A 238 13.97 18.55 14.85
CA SER A 238 15.04 19.25 15.56
C SER A 238 15.83 20.24 14.69
N GLN A 239 15.81 20.03 13.37
CA GLN A 239 16.45 20.89 12.38
C GLN A 239 15.82 20.64 11.00
N GLU A 240 16.16 21.49 10.02
CA GLU A 240 15.80 21.24 8.63
C GLU A 240 16.76 20.21 8.02
N TYR A 241 16.20 19.22 7.32
CA TYR A 241 16.96 18.22 6.56
C TYR A 241 16.67 18.38 5.07
N SER A 242 17.66 18.15 4.23
CA SER A 242 17.39 18.00 2.79
C SER A 242 16.77 16.63 2.50
N GLU A 243 16.07 16.51 1.35
CA GLU A 243 15.54 15.21 0.89
C GLU A 243 16.67 14.18 0.76
N GLU A 244 17.84 14.58 0.26
CA GLU A 244 19.01 13.71 0.11
C GLU A 244 19.54 13.20 1.45
N ASP A 245 19.62 14.06 2.47
CA ASP A 245 20.07 13.66 3.82
C ASP A 245 19.15 12.60 4.43
N LEU A 246 17.83 12.77 4.27
CA LEU A 246 16.84 11.82 4.79
C LEU A 246 16.85 10.51 4.02
N ILE A 247 16.98 10.55 2.69
CA ILE A 247 17.08 9.36 1.85
C ILE A 247 18.29 8.51 2.27
N GLU A 248 19.45 9.12 2.48
CA GLU A 248 20.65 8.40 2.91
C GLU A 248 20.50 7.89 4.36
N ALA A 249 19.99 8.73 5.27
CA ALA A 249 19.81 8.37 6.67
C ALA A 249 18.79 7.24 6.91
N TRP A 250 17.74 7.17 6.09
CA TRP A 250 16.68 6.18 6.21
C TRP A 250 16.85 5.02 5.23
N LYS A 251 18.03 4.86 4.64
CA LYS A 251 18.29 3.76 3.71
C LYS A 251 17.97 2.41 4.37
N PHE A 252 17.26 1.57 3.63
CA PHE A 252 16.88 0.24 4.10
C PHE A 252 18.11 -0.64 4.31
N ASP A 253 18.25 -1.23 5.50
CA ASP A 253 19.28 -2.20 5.84
C ASP A 253 18.68 -3.62 5.87
N THR A 254 19.03 -4.42 4.88
CA THR A 254 18.54 -5.81 4.75
C THR A 254 18.99 -6.74 5.87
N ASN A 255 20.01 -6.34 6.66
CA ASN A 255 20.50 -7.14 7.79
C ASN A 255 19.82 -6.78 9.11
N ARG A 256 19.03 -5.71 9.13
CA ARG A 256 18.34 -5.24 10.32
C ARG A 256 16.94 -5.87 10.37
N PRO A 257 16.58 -6.61 11.43
CA PRO A 257 15.23 -7.12 11.60
C PRO A 257 14.21 -5.99 11.67
N GLU A 258 13.07 -6.19 11.03
CA GLU A 258 11.98 -5.23 10.98
C GLU A 258 10.61 -5.90 11.05
N PHE A 259 9.59 -5.08 11.25
CA PHE A 259 8.21 -5.51 11.32
C PHE A 259 7.30 -4.45 10.71
N THR A 260 6.14 -4.90 10.26
CA THR A 260 5.04 -4.04 9.81
C THR A 260 3.84 -4.31 10.67
N TRP A 261 3.27 -3.25 11.22
CA TRP A 261 2.00 -3.29 11.95
C TRP A 261 0.97 -2.40 11.26
N LEU A 262 -0.23 -2.94 11.07
CA LEU A 262 -1.43 -2.19 10.71
C LEU A 262 -2.52 -2.51 11.74
N SER A 263 -3.16 -1.48 12.28
CA SER A 263 -4.36 -1.58 13.09
C SER A 263 -5.48 -0.74 12.49
N VAL A 264 -6.65 -1.35 12.28
CA VAL A 264 -7.84 -0.66 11.77
C VAL A 264 -8.94 -0.79 12.81
N LEU A 265 -9.32 0.31 13.46
CA LEU A 265 -10.39 0.37 14.44
C LEU A 265 -11.61 1.10 13.87
N VAL A 266 -12.75 0.43 13.89
CA VAL A 266 -14.03 0.98 13.47
C VAL A 266 -15.04 0.94 14.60
N SER A 267 -15.95 1.92 14.62
CA SER A 267 -17.07 1.97 15.56
C SER A 267 -18.28 2.60 14.88
N ASN A 268 -19.48 2.06 15.11
CA ASN A 268 -20.76 2.70 14.75
C ASN A 268 -21.49 3.30 15.97
N GLY A 269 -20.81 3.36 17.11
CA GLY A 269 -21.35 3.88 18.37
C GLY A 269 -22.00 2.83 19.28
N GLN A 270 -22.39 1.67 18.74
CA GLN A 270 -22.92 0.52 19.49
C GLN A 270 -21.92 -0.64 19.57
N GLN A 271 -21.22 -0.88 18.46
CA GLN A 271 -20.25 -1.94 18.30
C GLN A 271 -18.95 -1.37 17.77
N SER A 272 -17.84 -2.03 18.12
CA SER A 272 -16.54 -1.75 17.56
C SER A 272 -15.91 -3.01 16.99
N ARG A 273 -15.09 -2.85 15.98
CA ARG A 273 -14.29 -3.93 15.41
C ARG A 273 -12.88 -3.41 15.18
N GLN A 274 -11.89 -4.23 15.51
CA GLN A 274 -10.49 -3.92 15.31
C GLN A 274 -9.82 -5.08 14.60
N TRP A 275 -9.05 -4.77 13.56
CA TRP A 275 -8.13 -5.71 12.95
C TRP A 275 -6.72 -5.29 13.26
N ASP A 276 -5.89 -6.24 13.67
CA ASP A 276 -4.44 -6.05 13.79
C ASP A 276 -3.74 -7.02 12.84
N VAL A 277 -2.85 -6.46 12.02
CA VAL A 277 -2.01 -7.17 11.05
C VAL A 277 -0.56 -6.95 11.46
N ILE A 278 0.16 -8.04 11.71
CA ILE A 278 1.58 -8.00 12.10
C ILE A 278 2.36 -9.00 11.24
N ASP A 279 3.50 -8.56 10.71
CA ASP A 279 4.48 -9.41 10.04
C ASP A 279 5.89 -8.96 10.41
N GLU A 280 6.82 -9.91 10.54
CA GLU A 280 8.23 -9.68 10.94
C GLU A 280 9.21 -10.05 9.82
N GLY A 281 8.71 -10.22 8.60
CA GLY A 281 9.45 -10.81 7.51
C GLY A 281 9.48 -12.34 7.59
N LEU A 282 9.73 -12.98 6.46
CA LEU A 282 9.84 -14.44 6.36
C LEU A 282 10.64 -14.84 5.12
N GLU A 283 11.47 -15.87 5.24
CA GLU A 283 12.22 -16.45 4.11
C GLU A 283 13.06 -15.43 3.32
N GLY A 284 13.63 -14.44 4.02
CA GLY A 284 14.45 -13.39 3.42
C GLY A 284 13.66 -12.23 2.79
N TRP A 285 12.33 -12.30 2.82
CA TRP A 285 11.46 -11.18 2.46
C TRP A 285 11.16 -10.32 3.68
N SER A 286 11.26 -9.00 3.51
CA SER A 286 10.86 -8.06 4.55
C SER A 286 9.34 -8.07 4.77
N SER A 287 8.93 -7.67 5.97
CA SER A 287 7.55 -7.54 6.40
C SER A 287 6.76 -6.59 5.51
N MET A 288 7.36 -5.48 5.08
CA MET A 288 6.71 -4.52 4.19
C MET A 288 6.52 -5.09 2.78
N ALA A 289 7.53 -5.79 2.26
CA ALA A 289 7.42 -6.47 0.95
C ALA A 289 6.29 -7.50 0.97
N ARG A 290 6.20 -8.28 2.04
CA ARG A 290 5.16 -9.30 2.22
C ARG A 290 3.78 -8.69 2.36
N THR A 291 3.59 -7.81 3.34
CA THR A 291 2.26 -7.26 3.65
C THR A 291 1.69 -6.40 2.53
N THR A 292 2.52 -5.58 1.87
CA THR A 292 2.11 -4.78 0.71
C THR A 292 1.99 -5.65 -0.54
N GLY A 293 2.99 -6.48 -0.80
CA GLY A 293 3.07 -7.26 -2.03
C GLY A 293 2.00 -8.36 -2.10
N LEU A 294 1.62 -9.00 -1.00
CA LEU A 294 0.54 -9.99 -0.99
C LEU A 294 -0.80 -9.36 -1.39
N VAL A 295 -1.08 -8.13 -0.96
CA VAL A 295 -2.26 -7.38 -1.41
C VAL A 295 -2.19 -7.14 -2.92
N THR A 296 -1.06 -6.66 -3.41
CA THR A 296 -0.84 -6.43 -4.84
C THR A 296 -0.98 -7.71 -5.67
N VAL A 297 -0.43 -8.83 -5.21
CA VAL A 297 -0.52 -10.16 -5.85
C VAL A 297 -1.97 -10.61 -5.98
N GLU A 298 -2.75 -10.56 -4.90
CA GLU A 298 -4.15 -10.99 -4.93
C GLU A 298 -4.99 -10.12 -5.87
N VAL A 299 -4.76 -8.80 -5.88
CA VAL A 299 -5.45 -7.90 -6.82
C VAL A 299 -5.06 -8.23 -8.27
N ALA A 300 -3.78 -8.48 -8.55
CA ALA A 300 -3.33 -8.85 -9.89
C ALA A 300 -3.95 -10.17 -10.35
N GLU A 301 -4.07 -11.17 -9.47
CA GLU A 301 -4.73 -12.43 -9.79
C GLU A 301 -6.24 -12.26 -10.01
N MET A 302 -6.91 -11.46 -9.19
CA MET A 302 -8.35 -11.16 -9.36
C MET A 302 -8.63 -10.41 -10.67
N LEU A 303 -7.70 -9.57 -11.12
CA LEU A 303 -7.77 -8.94 -12.45
C LEU A 303 -7.58 -9.98 -13.57
N ALA A 304 -6.64 -10.91 -13.40
CA ALA A 304 -6.32 -11.92 -14.40
C ALA A 304 -7.42 -12.97 -14.57
N ASP A 305 -8.04 -13.42 -13.47
CA ASP A 305 -9.11 -14.41 -13.47
C ASP A 305 -10.51 -13.81 -13.76
N GLY A 306 -10.60 -12.47 -13.81
CA GLY A 306 -11.84 -11.75 -14.11
C GLY A 306 -12.78 -11.59 -12.91
N THR A 307 -12.33 -11.91 -11.69
CA THR A 307 -13.05 -11.57 -10.46
C THR A 307 -13.25 -10.05 -10.33
N LEU A 308 -12.23 -9.26 -10.70
CA LEU A 308 -12.31 -7.82 -10.87
C LEU A 308 -12.38 -7.50 -12.37
N ALA A 309 -13.59 -7.38 -12.91
CA ALA A 309 -13.83 -7.25 -14.36
C ALA A 309 -14.25 -5.84 -14.82
N ASP A 310 -14.57 -4.93 -13.91
CA ASP A 310 -15.07 -3.60 -14.25
C ASP A 310 -14.00 -2.75 -14.94
N PHE A 311 -14.42 -1.94 -15.91
CA PHE A 311 -13.56 -0.97 -16.60
C PHE A 311 -13.62 0.38 -15.90
N GLY A 312 -12.48 1.09 -15.90
CA GLY A 312 -12.33 2.38 -15.24
C GLY A 312 -11.20 2.39 -14.23
N VAL A 313 -11.16 3.46 -13.43
CA VAL A 313 -10.21 3.61 -12.33
C VAL A 313 -10.96 3.40 -11.03
N MET A 314 -10.55 2.38 -10.28
CA MET A 314 -11.24 1.92 -9.09
C MET A 314 -10.32 1.95 -7.88
N PRO A 315 -10.85 2.33 -6.71
CA PRO A 315 -10.06 2.42 -5.50
C PRO A 315 -10.03 1.05 -4.79
N PRO A 316 -9.14 0.82 -3.81
CA PRO A 316 -8.98 -0.50 -3.19
C PRO A 316 -10.21 -0.98 -2.41
N GLU A 317 -11.14 -0.08 -2.08
CA GLU A 317 -12.42 -0.39 -1.43
C GLU A 317 -13.29 -1.34 -2.24
N VAL A 318 -13.05 -1.52 -3.55
CA VAL A 318 -13.73 -2.58 -4.33
C VAL A 318 -13.58 -3.96 -3.68
N LEU A 319 -12.45 -4.22 -3.04
CA LEU A 319 -12.19 -5.46 -2.29
C LEU A 319 -13.08 -5.61 -1.04
N GLY A 320 -13.62 -4.51 -0.53
CA GLY A 320 -14.53 -4.49 0.62
C GLY A 320 -16.01 -4.43 0.23
N THR A 321 -16.34 -4.39 -1.06
CA THR A 321 -17.75 -4.38 -1.53
C THR A 321 -18.39 -5.77 -1.53
N ASP A 322 -17.58 -6.82 -1.64
CA ASP A 322 -17.98 -8.22 -1.45
C ASP A 322 -17.04 -8.84 -0.43
N SER A 323 -17.60 -9.30 0.69
CA SER A 323 -16.83 -9.89 1.78
C SER A 323 -15.99 -11.08 1.29
N LYS A 324 -16.40 -11.81 0.24
CA LYS A 324 -15.60 -12.93 -0.31
C LYS A 324 -14.26 -12.48 -0.87
N LEU A 325 -14.16 -11.27 -1.41
CA LEU A 325 -12.91 -10.72 -1.94
C LEU A 325 -11.91 -10.44 -0.82
N LEU A 326 -12.36 -9.73 0.22
CA LEU A 326 -11.56 -9.50 1.40
C LEU A 326 -11.18 -10.81 2.11
N HIS A 327 -12.12 -11.76 2.23
CA HIS A 327 -11.81 -13.08 2.81
C HIS A 327 -10.74 -13.83 2.01
N ARG A 328 -10.80 -13.80 0.67
CA ARG A 328 -9.76 -14.38 -0.20
C ARG A 328 -8.40 -13.74 0.10
N LEU A 329 -8.34 -12.41 0.12
CA LEU A 329 -7.11 -11.67 0.41
C LEU A 329 -6.54 -12.01 1.80
N MET A 330 -7.35 -11.89 2.85
CA MET A 330 -6.91 -12.18 4.22
C MET A 330 -6.52 -13.64 4.40
N ALA A 331 -7.19 -14.58 3.73
CA ALA A 331 -6.82 -15.99 3.76
C ALA A 331 -5.46 -16.23 3.10
N ALA A 332 -5.19 -15.62 1.95
CA ALA A 332 -3.88 -15.70 1.29
C ALA A 332 -2.76 -15.12 2.16
N MET A 333 -3.00 -13.97 2.80
CA MET A 333 -2.03 -13.37 3.73
C MET A 333 -1.74 -14.26 4.94
N ARG A 334 -2.78 -14.85 5.55
CA ARG A 334 -2.62 -15.82 6.65
C ARG A 334 -1.88 -17.08 6.20
N GLN A 335 -2.19 -17.59 5.01
CA GLN A 335 -1.49 -18.75 4.44
C GLN A 335 -0.01 -18.47 4.19
N ALA A 336 0.34 -17.23 3.82
CA ALA A 336 1.71 -16.78 3.69
C ALA A 336 2.41 -16.49 5.05
N GLY A 337 1.71 -16.68 6.18
CA GLY A 337 2.25 -16.52 7.53
C GLY A 337 2.04 -15.15 8.18
N VAL A 338 1.34 -14.21 7.52
CA VAL A 338 1.02 -12.91 8.13
C VAL A 338 0.03 -13.11 9.27
N GLN A 339 0.31 -12.51 10.44
CA GLN A 339 -0.56 -12.61 11.61
C GLN A 339 -1.69 -11.59 11.46
N ILE A 340 -2.94 -12.07 11.42
CA ILE A 340 -4.12 -11.20 11.32
C ILE A 340 -5.14 -11.58 12.38
N THR A 341 -5.28 -10.74 13.40
CA THR A 341 -6.25 -10.89 14.49
C THR A 341 -7.43 -9.93 14.32
N GLU A 342 -8.60 -10.38 14.74
CA GLU A 342 -9.83 -9.59 14.73
C GLU A 342 -10.41 -9.57 16.14
N HIS A 343 -10.75 -8.38 16.62
CA HIS A 343 -11.32 -8.14 17.93
C HIS A 343 -12.69 -7.48 17.76
N LEU A 344 -13.73 -8.10 18.32
CA LEU A 344 -15.08 -7.57 18.34
C LEU A 344 -15.38 -7.00 19.73
N GLY A 345 -15.83 -5.75 19.77
CA GLY A 345 -16.29 -5.06 20.97
C GLY A 345 -17.79 -4.74 20.87
N GLN A 346 -18.48 -4.88 22.00
CA GLN A 346 -19.84 -4.39 22.18
C GLN A 346 -19.84 -3.40 23.36
N LYS A 347 -20.57 -2.30 23.23
CA LYS A 347 -20.80 -1.38 24.36
C LYS A 347 -21.90 -1.88 25.28
#